data_AF-A0A928VFC6-F1
#
_entry.id   AF-A0A928VFC6-F1
#
_cell.length_a   1.000
_cell.length_b   1.000
_cell.length_c   1.000
_cell.angle_alpha   90.00
_cell.angle_beta   90.00
_cell.angle_gamma   90.00
#
_symmetry.space_group_name_H-M   'P 1'
#
loop_
_entity.id
_entity.type
_entity.pdbx_description
1 polymer ?
#
loop_
_entity_poly.entity_id
_entity_poly.type
_entity_poly.pdbx_seq_one_letter_code
_entity_poly.pdbx_strand_id
1 'polypeptide(L)'
;LERRRQAFEQIISSGSSALEDCLMRVGMWLIFQPPINASRMIRTDLPDLAPEKASQLEAAMRRCTFAPMEAVFVRHTERLTGDPGFIAGTFLASIEALSLVKRYGVKTEQELIADLIALLLHGALEA
;
A
#
# COMPACT_ATOMS: atom_id res chain seq x y z
N LEU A 1 0.52 -14.37 6.12
CA LEU A 1 1.12 -13.44 5.13
C LEU A 1 1.04 -14.01 3.71
N GLU A 2 1.42 -15.26 3.49
CA GLU A 2 1.44 -15.84 2.13
C GLU A 2 0.08 -15.87 1.41
N ARG A 3 -1.00 -16.28 2.08
CA ARG A 3 -2.37 -16.20 1.53
C ARG A 3 -2.78 -14.76 1.17
N ARG A 4 -2.30 -13.77 1.93
CA ARG A 4 -2.54 -12.34 1.64
C ARG A 4 -1.75 -11.90 0.42
N ARG A 5 -0.48 -12.33 0.27
CA ARG A 5 0.31 -12.09 -0.94
C ARG A 5 -0.42 -12.59 -2.18
N GLN A 6 -0.92 -13.83 -2.16
CA GLN A 6 -1.66 -14.41 -3.29
C GLN A 6 -2.91 -13.59 -3.64
N ALA A 7 -3.71 -13.21 -2.65
CA ALA A 7 -4.88 -12.36 -2.88
C ALA A 7 -4.49 -10.98 -3.43
N PHE A 8 -3.43 -10.39 -2.91
CA PHE A 8 -2.90 -9.11 -3.34
C PHE A 8 -2.42 -9.14 -4.81
N GLU A 9 -1.67 -10.18 -5.17
CA GLU A 9 -1.23 -10.41 -6.56
C GLU A 9 -2.40 -10.70 -7.51
N GLN A 10 -3.42 -11.44 -7.05
CA GLN A 10 -4.65 -11.63 -7.82
C GLN A 10 -5.37 -10.30 -8.08
N ILE A 11 -5.46 -9.41 -7.09
CA ILE A 11 -6.07 -8.09 -7.27
C ILE A 11 -5.27 -7.24 -8.26
N ILE A 12 -3.94 -7.23 -8.12
CA ILE A 12 -3.06 -6.50 -9.03
C ILE A 12 -3.16 -7.04 -10.48
N SER A 13 -3.34 -8.35 -10.67
CA SER A 13 -3.38 -8.99 -11.99
C SER A 13 -4.76 -9.02 -12.65
N SER A 14 -5.85 -8.84 -11.90
CA SER A 14 -7.22 -9.12 -12.36
C SER A 14 -7.96 -7.96 -13.04
N GLY A 15 -7.27 -7.00 -13.66
CA GLY A 15 -7.97 -6.14 -14.63
C GLY A 15 -7.13 -5.06 -15.28
N SER A 16 -7.75 -3.89 -15.49
CA SER A 16 -7.22 -2.80 -16.33
C SER A 16 -5.74 -2.50 -16.07
N SER A 17 -5.00 -2.24 -17.14
CA SER A 17 -3.59 -1.80 -17.12
C SER A 17 -3.43 -0.36 -16.65
N ALA A 18 -4.52 0.38 -16.44
CA ALA A 18 -4.48 1.71 -15.85
C ALA A 18 -4.06 1.63 -14.37
N LEU A 19 -3.05 2.42 -14.03
CA LEU A 19 -2.49 2.50 -12.67
C LEU A 19 -3.58 2.90 -11.66
N GLU A 20 -4.40 3.89 -11.98
CA GLU A 20 -5.52 4.36 -11.15
C GLU A 20 -6.50 3.24 -10.78
N ASP A 21 -6.95 2.47 -11.77
CA ASP A 21 -7.87 1.35 -11.55
C ASP A 21 -7.24 0.27 -10.67
N CYS A 22 -5.94 0.00 -10.86
CA CYS A 22 -5.19 -0.94 -10.03
C CYS A 22 -5.15 -0.44 -8.57
N LEU A 23 -4.76 0.82 -8.36
CA LEU A 23 -4.68 1.44 -7.04
C LEU A 23 -6.05 1.48 -6.34
N MET A 24 -7.13 1.77 -7.07
CA MET A 24 -8.48 1.79 -6.51
C MET A 24 -8.87 0.42 -5.96
N ARG A 25 -8.66 -0.65 -6.73
CA ARG A 25 -8.98 -2.02 -6.30
C ARG A 25 -8.12 -2.46 -5.12
N VAL A 26 -6.83 -2.16 -5.18
CA VAL A 26 -5.90 -2.45 -4.09
C VAL A 26 -6.30 -1.69 -2.82
N GLY A 27 -6.57 -0.40 -2.92
CA GLY A 27 -6.99 0.45 -1.80
C GLY A 27 -8.30 -0.04 -1.17
N MET A 28 -9.29 -0.38 -1.99
CA MET A 28 -10.57 -0.93 -1.52
C MET A 28 -10.38 -2.28 -0.83
N TRP A 29 -9.49 -3.14 -1.31
CA TRP A 29 -9.20 -4.38 -0.60
C TRP A 29 -8.50 -4.13 0.73
N LEU A 30 -7.49 -3.25 0.75
CA LEU A 30 -6.70 -2.96 1.95
C LEU A 30 -7.51 -2.24 3.03
N ILE A 31 -8.47 -1.37 2.68
CA ILE A 31 -9.26 -0.64 3.70
C ILE A 31 -10.23 -1.56 4.47
N PHE A 32 -10.78 -2.58 3.80
CA PHE A 32 -11.66 -3.59 4.43
C PHE A 32 -10.90 -4.79 4.99
N GLN A 33 -9.65 -4.95 4.61
CA GLN A 33 -8.72 -5.93 5.16
C GLN A 33 -7.51 -5.15 5.66
N PRO A 34 -7.66 -4.28 6.69
CA PRO A 34 -6.61 -3.37 7.13
C PRO A 34 -5.31 -4.16 7.16
N PRO A 35 -4.29 -3.71 6.40
CA PRO A 35 -3.03 -4.40 6.41
C PRO A 35 -2.63 -4.49 7.88
N ILE A 36 -2.01 -5.62 8.21
CA ILE A 36 -0.89 -5.69 9.15
C ILE A 36 -0.63 -4.29 9.69
N ASN A 37 -0.97 -3.96 10.95
CA ASN A 37 -0.75 -2.61 11.48
C ASN A 37 0.75 -2.31 11.38
N ALA A 38 1.26 -1.93 10.22
CA ALA A 38 2.67 -2.12 9.89
C ALA A 38 3.45 -1.04 10.60
N SER A 39 2.87 0.17 10.65
CA SER A 39 3.36 1.25 11.50
C SER A 39 3.47 0.84 12.97
N ARG A 40 2.45 0.17 13.53
CA ARG A 40 2.52 -0.35 14.91
C ARG A 40 3.58 -1.43 15.03
N MET A 41 3.53 -2.46 14.18
CA MET A 41 4.46 -3.58 14.23
C MET A 41 5.91 -3.12 14.12
N ILE A 42 6.20 -2.17 13.24
CA ILE A 42 7.54 -1.62 13.06
C ILE A 42 7.98 -0.80 14.27
N ARG A 43 7.10 0.00 14.86
CA ARG A 43 7.45 0.94 15.93
C ARG A 43 7.37 0.34 17.34
N THR A 44 6.54 -0.66 17.55
CA THR A 44 6.28 -1.24 18.88
C THR A 44 6.68 -2.69 18.96
N ASP A 45 6.36 -3.51 17.95
CA ASP A 45 6.50 -4.95 18.08
C ASP A 45 7.91 -5.43 17.68
N LEU A 46 8.52 -4.84 16.64
CA LEU A 46 9.87 -5.19 16.18
C LEU A 46 10.98 -4.94 17.22
N PRO A 47 11.02 -3.80 17.94
CA PRO A 47 12.06 -3.53 18.93
C PRO A 47 12.10 -4.55 20.08
N ASP A 48 10.94 -5.16 20.39
CA ASP A 48 10.79 -6.10 21.50
C ASP A 48 11.06 -7.57 21.07
N LEU A 49 11.30 -7.82 19.77
CA LEU A 49 11.61 -9.15 19.25
C LEU A 49 13.11 -9.44 19.28
N ALA A 50 13.44 -10.73 19.41
CA ALA A 50 14.81 -11.20 19.14
C ALA A 50 15.22 -10.82 17.70
N PRO A 51 16.48 -10.42 17.45
CA PRO A 51 16.93 -9.90 16.15
C PRO A 51 16.57 -10.81 14.96
N GLU A 52 16.68 -12.13 15.13
CA GLU A 52 16.36 -13.12 14.09
C GLU A 52 14.86 -13.13 13.77
N LYS A 53 14.01 -12.90 14.78
CA LYS A 53 12.54 -12.84 14.62
C LYS A 53 12.11 -11.51 14.01
N ALA A 54 12.75 -10.41 14.40
CA ALA A 54 12.53 -9.11 13.78
C ALA A 54 12.87 -9.16 12.27
N SER A 55 14.05 -9.68 11.92
CA SER A 55 14.49 -9.82 10.53
C SER A 55 13.56 -10.74 9.71
N GLN A 56 13.14 -11.87 10.27
CA GLN A 56 12.17 -12.76 9.61
C GLN A 56 10.84 -12.05 9.33
N LEU A 57 10.37 -11.24 10.27
CA LEU A 57 9.12 -10.50 10.13
C LEU A 57 9.23 -9.38 9.09
N GLU A 58 10.30 -8.59 9.12
CA GLU A 58 10.58 -7.56 8.12
C GLU A 58 10.66 -8.15 6.71
N ALA A 59 11.41 -9.25 6.54
CA ALA A 59 11.51 -9.93 5.25
C ALA A 59 10.15 -10.42 4.75
N ALA A 60 9.29 -10.92 5.64
CA ALA A 60 7.95 -11.36 5.30
C ALA A 60 7.03 -10.18 4.94
N MET A 61 7.09 -9.06 5.66
CA MET A 61 6.34 -7.84 5.33
C MET A 61 6.75 -7.27 3.97
N ARG A 62 8.07 -7.18 3.72
CA ARG A 62 8.60 -6.74 2.42
C ARG A 62 8.11 -7.64 1.29
N ARG A 63 8.25 -8.96 1.44
CA ARG A 63 7.89 -9.93 0.40
C ARG A 63 6.39 -9.97 0.11
N CYS A 64 5.55 -9.87 1.13
CA CYS A 64 4.12 -10.11 0.99
C CYS A 64 3.28 -8.85 0.73
N THR A 65 3.81 -7.66 0.99
CA THR A 65 3.04 -6.41 0.91
C THR A 65 3.78 -5.33 0.14
N PHE A 66 4.99 -4.98 0.55
CA PHE A 66 5.72 -3.86 -0.05
C PHE A 66 6.17 -4.16 -1.49
N ALA A 67 6.90 -5.27 -1.70
CA ALA A 67 7.49 -5.59 -3.00
C ALA A 67 6.44 -5.80 -4.11
N PRO A 68 5.28 -6.45 -3.89
CA PRO A 68 4.25 -6.52 -4.92
C PRO A 68 3.67 -5.15 -5.27
N MET A 69 3.57 -4.23 -4.30
CA MET A 69 3.08 -2.87 -4.53
C MET A 69 4.10 -2.02 -5.30
N GLU A 70 5.37 -2.10 -4.91
CA GLU A 70 6.50 -1.50 -5.65
C GLU A 70 6.50 -1.96 -7.11
N ALA A 71 6.29 -3.25 -7.36
CA ALA A 71 6.22 -3.81 -8.71
C ALA A 71 5.07 -3.24 -9.56
N VAL A 72 4.00 -2.70 -8.96
CA VAL A 72 2.94 -1.98 -9.70
C VAL A 72 3.51 -0.68 -10.26
N PHE A 73 4.19 0.12 -9.43
CA PHE A 73 4.76 1.40 -9.86
C PHE A 73 5.96 1.24 -10.79
N VAL A 74 6.78 0.19 -10.60
CA VAL A 74 7.92 -0.10 -11.48
C VAL A 74 7.49 -0.25 -12.95
N ARG A 75 6.28 -0.77 -13.22
CA ARG A 75 5.72 -0.92 -14.57
C ARG A 75 5.37 0.41 -15.25
N HIS A 76 5.40 1.50 -14.51
CA HIS A 76 5.07 2.85 -14.97
C HIS A 76 6.22 3.83 -14.74
N THR A 77 7.44 3.33 -14.44
CA THR A 77 8.60 4.15 -14.07
C THR A 77 8.90 5.24 -15.09
N GLU A 78 8.65 4.97 -16.38
CA GLU A 78 8.85 5.93 -17.48
C GLU A 78 7.96 7.17 -17.40
N ARG A 79 6.88 7.12 -16.60
CA ARG A 79 5.96 8.23 -16.35
C ARG A 79 6.10 8.83 -14.96
N LEU A 80 6.83 8.17 -14.06
CA LEU A 80 7.01 8.60 -12.68
C LEU A 80 8.18 9.57 -12.56
N THR A 81 8.01 10.57 -11.72
CA THR A 81 9.04 11.56 -11.39
C THR A 81 9.78 11.26 -10.08
N GLY A 82 9.38 10.19 -9.38
CA GLY A 82 9.95 9.78 -8.10
C GLY A 82 10.23 8.28 -7.99
N ASP A 83 10.87 7.89 -6.89
CA ASP A 83 11.21 6.48 -6.62
C ASP A 83 9.95 5.60 -6.47
N PRO A 84 9.81 4.53 -7.27
CA PRO A 84 8.65 3.64 -7.19
C PRO A 84 8.42 3.03 -5.80
N GLY A 85 9.50 2.72 -5.08
CA GLY A 85 9.44 2.21 -3.71
C GLY A 85 8.88 3.22 -2.73
N PHE A 86 9.32 4.48 -2.82
CA PHE A 86 8.80 5.59 -2.02
C PHE A 86 7.30 5.82 -2.28
N ILE A 87 6.88 5.84 -3.54
CA ILE A 87 5.47 6.04 -3.92
C ILE A 87 4.63 4.87 -3.41
N ALA A 88 5.10 3.63 -3.56
CA ALA A 88 4.44 2.44 -3.03
C ALA A 88 4.29 2.47 -1.50
N GLY A 89 5.37 2.82 -0.79
CA GLY A 89 5.34 2.96 0.66
C GLY A 89 4.37 4.05 1.13
N THR A 90 4.37 5.19 0.44
CA THR A 90 3.48 6.32 0.74
C THR A 90 2.02 5.92 0.56
N PHE A 91 1.70 5.22 -0.54
CA PHE A 91 0.35 4.69 -0.76
C PHE A 91 -0.09 3.76 0.37
N LEU A 92 0.72 2.75 0.71
CA LEU A 92 0.41 1.78 1.77
C LEU A 92 0.21 2.45 3.14
N ALA A 93 1.12 3.36 3.52
CA ALA A 93 1.03 4.09 4.78
C ALA A 93 -0.21 5.00 4.84
N SER A 94 -0.57 5.63 3.71
CA SER A 94 -1.74 6.48 3.63
C SER A 94 -3.04 5.69 3.76
N ILE A 95 -3.13 4.51 3.15
CA ILE A 95 -4.28 3.61 3.30
C ILE A 95 -4.50 3.21 4.78
N GLU A 96 -3.44 2.90 5.54
CA GLU A 96 -3.57 2.64 6.98
C GLU A 96 -4.20 3.84 7.71
N ALA A 97 -3.76 5.05 7.38
CA ALA A 97 -4.26 6.29 7.98
C ALA A 97 -5.70 6.66 7.55
N LEU A 98 -6.20 6.17 6.41
CA LEU A 98 -7.57 6.47 5.95
C LEU A 98 -8.64 6.00 6.94
N SER A 99 -8.38 4.94 7.70
CA SER A 99 -9.29 4.48 8.76
C SER A 99 -9.53 5.57 9.83
N LEU A 100 -8.49 6.34 10.15
CA LEU A 100 -8.55 7.48 11.06
C LEU A 100 -9.32 8.64 10.41
N VAL A 101 -9.02 8.97 9.15
CA VAL A 101 -9.71 10.03 8.42
C VAL A 101 -11.21 9.72 8.31
N LYS A 102 -11.57 8.48 7.97
CA LYS A 102 -12.94 8.00 7.88
C LYS A 102 -13.70 8.14 9.20
N ARG A 103 -13.04 7.86 10.33
CA ARG A 103 -13.64 7.97 11.66
C ARG A 103 -14.13 9.39 12.00
N TYR A 104 -13.48 10.42 11.48
CA TYR A 104 -13.79 11.82 11.78
C TYR A 104 -14.35 12.61 10.59
N GLY A 105 -14.46 11.98 9.42
CA GLY A 105 -14.94 12.60 8.18
C GLY A 105 -16.32 12.09 7.75
N VAL A 106 -16.83 12.67 6.66
CA VAL A 106 -18.13 12.31 6.06
C VAL A 106 -18.01 11.47 4.79
N LYS A 107 -16.83 11.45 4.17
CA LYS A 107 -16.56 10.73 2.91
C LYS A 107 -16.63 9.22 3.11
N THR A 108 -17.08 8.50 2.10
CA THR A 108 -17.01 7.04 1.98
C THR A 108 -15.56 6.57 1.78
N GLU A 109 -15.32 5.29 2.01
CA GLU A 109 -14.02 4.64 1.78
C GLU A 109 -13.55 4.85 0.34
N GLN A 110 -14.45 4.67 -0.62
CA GLN A 110 -14.16 4.83 -2.04
C GLN A 110 -13.78 6.28 -2.39
N GLU A 111 -14.51 7.27 -1.86
CA GLU A 111 -14.18 8.69 -2.06
C GLU A 111 -12.82 9.04 -1.47
N LEU A 112 -12.51 8.55 -0.26
CA LEU A 112 -11.21 8.78 0.39
C LEU A 112 -10.06 8.15 -0.39
N ILE A 113 -10.25 6.93 -0.92
CA ILE A 113 -9.25 6.25 -1.74
C ILE A 113 -9.07 6.99 -3.07
N ALA A 114 -10.16 7.47 -3.69
CA ALA A 114 -10.09 8.25 -4.92
C ALA A 114 -9.28 9.54 -4.73
N ASP A 115 -9.56 10.29 -3.65
CA ASP A 115 -8.81 11.52 -3.33
C ASP A 115 -7.33 11.23 -3.06
N LEU A 116 -7.03 10.15 -2.33
CA LEU A 116 -5.65 9.73 -2.07
C LEU A 116 -4.91 9.39 -3.38
N ILE A 117 -5.55 8.64 -4.28
CA ILE A 117 -4.96 8.27 -5.57
C ILE A 117 -4.71 9.52 -6.40
N ALA A 118 -5.67 10.44 -6.47
CA ALA A 118 -5.51 11.69 -7.20
C ALA A 118 -4.34 12.53 -6.64
N LEU A 119 -4.27 12.69 -5.31
CA LEU A 119 -3.19 13.42 -4.64
C LEU A 119 -1.82 12.77 -4.90
N LEU A 120 -1.75 11.44 -4.76
CA LEU A 120 -0.52 10.68 -4.93
C LEU A 120 -0.03 10.73 -6.38
N LEU A 121 -0.92 10.50 -7.35
CA LEU A 121 -0.56 10.47 -8.76
C LEU A 121 -0.26 11.84 -9.32
N HIS A 122 -0.94 12.89 -8.86
CA HIS A 122 -0.57 14.26 -9.21
C HIS A 122 0.87 14.56 -8.78
N GLY A 123 1.24 14.25 -7.54
CA GLY A 123 2.61 14.42 -7.06
C GLY A 123 3.63 13.48 -7.71
N ALA A 124 3.23 12.28 -8.15
CA ALA A 124 4.11 11.29 -8.76
C ALA A 124 4.32 11.48 -10.27
N LEU A 125 3.41 12.16 -10.96
CA LEU A 125 3.42 12.31 -12.43
C LEU A 125 3.75 13.72 -12.91
N GLU A 126 3.55 14.76 -12.10
CA GLU A 126 3.61 16.18 -12.55
C GLU A 126 4.76 17.00 -11.92
N ALA A 127 5.87 16.38 -11.51
CA ALA A 127 6.99 17.13 -10.91
C ALA A 127 7.59 18.22 -11.81
#